data_AF-A0A8D9RWL6-F1
#
_entry.id   AF-A0A8D9RWL6-F1
#
_cell.length_a   1.000
_cell.length_b   1.000
_cell.length_c   1.000
_cell.angle_alpha   90.00
_cell.angle_beta   90.00
_cell.angle_gamma   90.00
#
_symmetry.space_group_name_H-M   'P 1'
#
loop_
_entity.id
_entity.type
_entity.pdbx_description
1 polymer ?
#
loop_
_entity_poly.entity_id
_entity_poly.type
_entity_poly.pdbx_seq_one_letter_code
_entity_poly.pdbx_strand_id
1 'polypeptide(L)'
;MDILTEIEQNLVKSGSLFEAEQIILKGVLELGQVIMQNFLESLDRSLKSQAPANYQVINKQPRTLNFIFGPVTFQRRYYQAGTKKREFYLDQQLKIKPRRRLSPHYLMMMAKIAQTTTMRNTADILNLVFDSGITADSVMHAVHELGNQVAKQTQAKEHQATPRHMPKNLTIEGDAFMIKGKKEAGQLTLVHHYRVYERVANQIINRHDFLSVGHQGRLEARLSDYLDRHYKLAGQTIFLASDAGPGYEPAKLLSLVPQGAHGEYFLDRYHCLQKIEHTLGRHNELAMRAIKAVRHHDQAELTIILDTYESQNLTEKQADDLMRLRKYLQRNWRYILSPQMRGFKDIHLIGSVESSHRAFTYRMKKQGKSWTKQGAKAMIGLIEARMNGELQASLNTILEQLTVLPRVAQTSLLQEMHIRTGEFLRKAPTKPSIGAVQGIIPINT
;
A
#
# COMPACT_ATOMS: atom_id res chain seq x y z
N MET A 1 -39.35 23.57 -1.05
CA MET A 1 -39.07 22.14 -1.21
C MET A 1 -37.84 21.78 -0.41
N ASP A 2 -37.99 20.79 0.46
CA ASP A 2 -36.83 20.13 1.05
C ASP A 2 -36.26 19.15 0.01
N ILE A 3 -34.98 18.78 0.10
CA ILE A 3 -34.28 17.86 -0.81
C ILE A 3 -35.04 16.53 -0.92
N LEU A 4 -35.62 16.10 0.20
CA LEU A 4 -36.46 14.90 0.26
C LEU A 4 -37.68 15.00 -0.67
N THR A 5 -38.33 16.17 -0.72
CA THR A 5 -39.48 16.39 -1.61
C THR A 5 -39.07 16.32 -3.09
N GLU A 6 -37.88 16.80 -3.44
CA GLU A 6 -37.37 16.73 -4.82
C GLU A 6 -37.01 15.29 -5.21
N ILE A 7 -36.39 14.53 -4.30
CA ILE A 7 -36.13 13.10 -4.48
C ILE A 7 -37.45 12.35 -4.72
N GLU A 8 -38.47 12.56 -3.88
CA GLU A 8 -39.79 11.95 -4.01
C GLU A 8 -40.45 12.30 -5.36
N GLN A 9 -40.43 13.57 -5.76
CA GLN A 9 -40.99 14.00 -7.04
C GLN A 9 -40.28 13.40 -8.25
N ASN A 10 -38.96 13.24 -8.18
CA ASN A 10 -38.18 12.62 -9.25
C ASN A 10 -38.40 11.10 -9.27
N LEU A 11 -38.56 10.46 -8.10
CA LEU A 11 -38.86 9.04 -7.99
C LEU A 11 -40.20 8.68 -8.62
N VAL A 12 -41.23 9.50 -8.43
CA VAL A 12 -42.55 9.31 -9.09
C VAL A 12 -42.45 9.33 -10.62
N LYS A 13 -41.43 9.99 -11.17
CA LYS A 13 -41.18 10.07 -12.62
C LYS A 13 -40.24 8.98 -13.14
N SER A 14 -39.67 8.15 -12.26
CA SER A 14 -38.73 7.10 -12.65
C SER A 14 -39.46 5.99 -13.43
N GLY A 15 -38.89 5.58 -14.56
CA GLY A 15 -39.45 4.52 -15.41
C GLY A 15 -38.95 3.12 -15.04
N SER A 16 -37.97 3.02 -14.12
CA SER A 16 -37.37 1.76 -13.71
C SER A 16 -36.72 1.85 -12.33
N LEU A 17 -36.50 0.69 -11.69
CA LEU A 17 -35.72 0.61 -10.46
C LEU A 17 -34.27 1.11 -10.64
N PHE A 18 -33.69 0.92 -11.82
CA PHE A 18 -32.36 1.44 -12.15
C PHE A 18 -32.31 2.97 -12.07
N GLU A 19 -33.30 3.66 -12.67
CA GLU A 19 -33.39 5.12 -12.58
C GLU A 19 -33.69 5.60 -11.16
N ALA A 20 -34.56 4.88 -10.43
CA ALA A 20 -34.88 5.19 -9.04
C ALA A 20 -33.63 5.17 -8.14
N GLU A 21 -32.76 4.16 -8.29
CA GLU A 21 -31.49 4.08 -7.56
C GLU A 21 -30.56 5.25 -7.88
N GLN A 22 -30.44 5.64 -9.15
CA GLN A 22 -29.63 6.79 -9.57
C GLN A 22 -30.16 8.11 -8.96
N ILE A 23 -31.48 8.29 -8.93
CA ILE A 23 -32.13 9.47 -8.33
C ILE A 23 -31.83 9.52 -6.83
N ILE A 24 -32.01 8.40 -6.11
CA ILE A 24 -31.76 8.33 -4.66
C ILE A 24 -30.28 8.61 -4.35
N LEU A 25 -29.35 7.95 -5.06
CA LEU A 25 -27.92 8.13 -4.81
C LEU A 25 -27.52 9.59 -5.02
N LYS A 26 -27.94 10.20 -6.13
CA LYS A 26 -27.68 11.61 -6.42
C LYS A 26 -28.19 12.51 -5.29
N GLY A 27 -29.45 12.32 -4.87
CA GLY A 27 -30.05 13.10 -3.80
C GLY A 27 -29.34 12.95 -2.45
N VAL A 28 -28.88 11.74 -2.10
CA VAL A 28 -28.10 11.49 -0.86
C VAL A 28 -26.74 12.21 -0.90
N LEU A 29 -26.05 12.18 -2.04
CA LEU A 29 -24.78 12.88 -2.20
C LEU A 29 -24.97 14.40 -2.10
N GLU A 30 -25.99 14.96 -2.77
CA GLU A 30 -26.32 16.39 -2.71
C GLU A 30 -26.73 16.83 -1.30
N LEU A 31 -27.52 16.03 -0.59
CA LEU A 31 -27.85 16.26 0.82
C LEU A 31 -26.58 16.34 1.68
N GLY A 32 -25.65 15.40 1.50
CA GLY A 32 -24.35 15.42 2.19
C GLY A 32 -23.55 16.71 1.92
N GLN A 33 -23.58 17.22 0.69
CA GLN A 33 -22.91 18.48 0.33
C GLN A 33 -23.50 19.67 1.07
N VAL A 34 -24.82 19.77 1.12
CA VAL A 34 -25.55 20.86 1.80
C VAL A 34 -25.33 20.81 3.30
N ILE A 35 -25.42 19.62 3.92
CA ILE A 35 -25.13 19.43 5.35
C ILE A 35 -23.72 19.93 5.68
N MET A 36 -22.72 19.53 4.89
CA MET A 36 -21.33 19.91 5.11
C MET A 36 -21.08 21.41 4.87
N GLN A 37 -21.70 22.00 3.85
CA GLN A 37 -21.63 23.44 3.61
C GLN A 37 -22.17 24.21 4.82
N ASN A 38 -23.37 23.88 5.27
CA ASN A 38 -24.04 24.55 6.38
C ASN A 38 -23.28 24.37 7.70
N PHE A 39 -22.69 23.20 7.92
CA PHE A 39 -21.79 22.96 9.03
C PHE A 39 -20.57 23.89 9.01
N LEU A 40 -19.83 23.97 7.88
CA LEU A 40 -18.62 24.79 7.77
C LEU A 40 -18.92 26.29 7.88
N GLU A 41 -20.03 26.77 7.31
CA GLU A 41 -20.43 28.17 7.42
C GLU A 41 -20.93 28.52 8.83
N SER A 42 -21.60 27.60 9.52
CA SER A 42 -21.99 27.75 10.93
C SER A 42 -20.76 27.77 11.85
N LEU A 43 -19.75 26.97 11.52
CA LEU A 43 -18.48 26.98 12.22
C LEU A 43 -17.76 28.33 12.04
N ASP A 44 -17.69 28.87 10.81
CA ASP A 44 -17.16 30.22 10.56
C ASP A 44 -17.93 31.29 11.36
N ARG A 45 -19.27 31.21 11.40
CA ARG A 45 -20.12 32.11 12.21
C ARG A 45 -19.72 32.06 13.69
N SER A 46 -19.62 30.86 14.26
CA SER A 46 -19.30 30.66 15.67
C SER A 46 -17.87 31.07 16.04
N LEU A 47 -16.91 30.88 15.12
CA LEU A 47 -15.52 31.28 15.35
C LEU A 47 -15.30 32.80 15.31
N LYS A 48 -16.26 33.58 14.79
CA LYS A 48 -16.12 35.05 14.73
C LYS A 48 -15.92 35.66 16.11
N SER A 49 -16.66 35.21 17.13
CA SER A 49 -16.55 35.71 18.50
C SER A 49 -15.27 35.24 19.21
N GLN A 50 -14.61 34.20 18.67
CA GLN A 50 -13.37 33.63 19.19
C GLN A 50 -12.13 34.12 18.43
N ALA A 51 -12.30 34.99 17.43
CA ALA A 51 -11.18 35.56 16.69
C ALA A 51 -10.38 36.51 17.60
N PRO A 52 -9.04 36.56 17.50
CA PRO A 52 -8.22 37.46 18.31
C PRO A 52 -8.61 38.93 18.11
N ALA A 53 -8.46 39.76 19.15
CA ALA A 53 -8.92 41.16 19.14
C ALA A 53 -8.33 42.02 18.01
N ASN A 54 -7.12 41.68 17.52
CA ASN A 54 -6.45 42.37 16.42
C ASN A 54 -6.89 41.91 15.02
N TYR A 55 -7.94 41.09 14.91
CA TYR A 55 -8.47 40.59 13.64
C TYR A 55 -9.63 41.47 13.17
N GLN A 56 -9.47 42.09 12.01
CA GLN A 56 -10.53 42.84 11.34
C GLN A 56 -11.04 42.08 10.11
N VAL A 57 -12.35 41.93 9.99
CA VAL A 57 -12.97 41.26 8.83
C VAL A 57 -12.90 42.20 7.62
N ILE A 58 -12.31 41.73 6.52
CA ILE A 58 -12.28 42.44 5.24
C ILE A 58 -13.54 42.09 4.43
N ASN A 59 -13.72 40.81 4.13
CA ASN A 59 -14.85 40.28 3.35
C ASN A 59 -15.05 38.78 3.61
N LYS A 60 -15.94 38.14 2.85
CA LYS A 60 -16.06 36.69 2.75
C LYS A 60 -15.54 36.21 1.40
N GLN A 61 -14.88 35.06 1.38
CA GLN A 61 -14.42 34.43 0.15
C GLN A 61 -14.78 32.95 0.11
N PRO A 62 -15.18 32.41 -1.07
CA PRO A 62 -15.51 31.00 -1.20
C PRO A 62 -14.28 30.09 -1.10
N ARG A 63 -14.48 28.88 -0.59
CA ARG A 63 -13.56 27.74 -0.76
C ARG A 63 -14.34 26.55 -1.26
N THR A 64 -13.76 25.75 -2.14
CA THR A 64 -14.29 24.44 -2.52
C THR A 64 -13.38 23.32 -2.05
N LEU A 65 -13.95 22.32 -1.37
CA LEU A 65 -13.30 21.06 -1.01
C LEU A 65 -14.12 19.89 -1.53
N ASN A 66 -13.45 18.88 -2.10
CA ASN A 66 -14.08 17.64 -2.54
C ASN A 66 -14.15 16.65 -1.37
N PHE A 67 -15.38 16.31 -1.03
CA PHE A 67 -15.73 15.24 -0.09
C PHE A 67 -16.20 14.01 -0.86
N ILE A 68 -16.38 12.89 -0.16
CA ILE A 68 -16.87 11.65 -0.77
C ILE A 68 -18.30 11.79 -1.29
N PHE A 69 -19.00 12.83 -0.90
CA PHE A 69 -20.34 13.14 -1.40
C PHE A 69 -20.32 14.27 -2.45
N GLY A 70 -19.14 14.70 -2.91
CA GLY A 70 -18.99 15.70 -3.97
C GLY A 70 -18.30 17.00 -3.52
N PRO A 71 -18.18 17.99 -4.44
CA PRO A 71 -17.55 19.28 -4.17
C PRO A 71 -18.44 20.19 -3.31
N VAL A 72 -17.95 20.57 -2.13
CA VAL A 72 -18.63 21.50 -1.22
C VAL A 72 -18.00 22.87 -1.31
N THR A 73 -18.78 23.88 -1.69
CA THR A 73 -18.34 25.28 -1.71
C THR A 73 -18.94 26.03 -0.52
N PHE A 74 -18.11 26.60 0.34
CA PHE A 74 -18.54 27.33 1.53
C PHE A 74 -17.89 28.72 1.62
N GLN A 75 -18.62 29.68 2.20
CA GLN A 75 -18.12 31.03 2.43
C GLN A 75 -17.42 31.13 3.79
N ARG A 76 -16.25 31.76 3.81
CA ARG A 76 -15.45 31.96 5.04
C ARG A 76 -14.92 33.38 5.12
N ARG A 77 -14.75 33.90 6.34
CA ARG A 77 -14.27 35.28 6.56
C ARG A 77 -12.78 35.41 6.31
N TYR A 78 -12.42 36.46 5.57
CA TYR A 78 -11.05 36.89 5.32
C TYR A 78 -10.69 38.01 6.29
N TYR A 79 -9.63 37.81 7.05
CA TYR A 79 -9.21 38.71 8.12
C TYR A 79 -7.90 39.42 7.77
N GLN A 80 -7.81 40.68 8.18
CA GLN A 80 -6.56 41.39 8.42
C GLN A 80 -6.17 41.18 9.88
N ALA A 81 -5.11 40.41 10.13
CA ALA A 81 -4.53 40.16 11.44
C ALA A 81 -3.37 41.13 11.70
N GLY A 82 -3.62 42.19 12.46
CA GLY A 82 -2.66 43.28 12.66
C GLY A 82 -2.31 44.01 11.34
N THR A 83 -1.10 44.55 11.24
CA THR A 83 -0.75 45.49 10.15
C THR A 83 -0.39 44.84 8.80
N LYS A 84 -0.06 43.54 8.74
CA LYS A 84 0.44 42.92 7.48
C LYS A 84 -0.04 41.51 7.17
N LYS A 85 -0.63 40.78 8.12
CA LYS A 85 -0.98 39.37 7.90
C LYS A 85 -2.44 39.26 7.47
N ARG A 86 -2.70 38.53 6.38
CA ARG A 86 -4.07 38.27 5.92
C ARG A 86 -4.34 36.79 5.83
N GLU A 87 -5.46 36.35 6.38
CA GLU A 87 -5.74 34.92 6.54
C GLU A 87 -7.21 34.59 6.75
N PHE A 88 -7.51 33.29 6.65
CA PHE A 88 -8.81 32.72 6.93
C PHE A 88 -8.75 32.01 8.28
N TYR A 89 -9.41 32.57 9.30
CA TYR A 89 -9.39 32.00 10.64
C TYR A 89 -9.98 30.59 10.67
N LEU A 90 -11.08 30.35 9.93
CA LEU A 90 -11.66 29.01 9.76
C LEU A 90 -10.63 28.00 9.22
N ASP A 91 -9.88 28.35 8.17
CA ASP A 91 -8.89 27.44 7.56
C ASP A 91 -7.78 27.08 8.55
N GLN A 92 -7.36 28.03 9.39
CA GLN A 92 -6.35 27.79 10.42
C GLN A 92 -6.86 26.85 11.52
N GLN A 93 -8.06 27.11 12.03
CA GLN A 93 -8.66 26.27 13.07
C GLN A 93 -8.86 24.84 12.58
N LEU A 94 -9.34 24.70 11.33
CA LEU A 94 -9.48 23.41 10.66
C LEU A 94 -8.16 22.84 10.09
N LYS A 95 -7.02 23.54 10.25
CA LYS A 95 -5.69 23.17 9.72
C LYS A 95 -5.66 22.85 8.21
N ILE A 96 -6.57 23.43 7.43
CA ILE A 96 -6.69 23.15 6.00
C ILE A 96 -5.60 23.89 5.22
N LYS A 97 -4.55 23.15 4.83
CA LYS A 97 -3.42 23.68 4.06
C LYS A 97 -3.87 24.50 2.83
N PRO A 98 -3.13 25.57 2.46
CA PRO A 98 -3.36 26.29 1.21
C PRO A 98 -3.38 25.35 0.00
N ARG A 99 -4.24 25.64 -0.99
CA ARG A 99 -4.42 24.86 -2.24
C ARG A 99 -4.90 23.41 -2.07
N ARG A 100 -5.02 22.86 -0.85
CA ARG A 100 -5.65 21.56 -0.61
C ARG A 100 -7.13 21.63 -0.98
N ARG A 101 -7.54 20.73 -1.89
CA ARG A 101 -8.90 20.60 -2.42
C ARG A 101 -9.59 19.29 -2.02
N LEU A 102 -8.89 18.35 -1.39
CA LEU A 102 -9.42 17.03 -1.03
C LEU A 102 -9.59 16.95 0.48
N SER A 103 -10.73 16.42 0.93
CA SER A 103 -10.96 16.10 2.33
C SER A 103 -10.10 14.91 2.79
N PRO A 104 -9.77 14.79 4.10
CA PRO A 104 -8.95 13.70 4.61
C PRO A 104 -9.54 12.31 4.32
N HIS A 105 -10.86 12.14 4.46
CA HIS A 105 -11.51 10.87 4.17
C HIS A 105 -11.41 10.48 2.69
N TYR A 106 -11.44 11.46 1.78
CA TYR A 106 -11.22 11.22 0.36
C TYR A 106 -9.80 10.72 0.08
N LEU A 107 -8.79 11.31 0.73
CA LEU A 107 -7.39 10.87 0.63
C LEU A 107 -7.23 9.42 1.13
N MET A 108 -7.95 9.04 2.20
CA MET A 108 -8.00 7.66 2.69
C MET A 108 -8.50 6.71 1.61
N MET A 109 -9.63 7.02 0.96
CA MET A 109 -10.20 6.18 -0.09
C MET A 109 -9.23 6.01 -1.26
N MET A 110 -8.61 7.10 -1.72
CA MET A 110 -7.58 7.06 -2.76
C MET A 110 -6.44 6.11 -2.38
N ALA A 111 -5.88 6.23 -1.17
CA ALA A 111 -4.77 5.40 -0.73
C ALA A 111 -5.15 3.92 -0.58
N LYS A 112 -6.38 3.61 -0.14
CA LYS A 112 -6.85 2.22 0.02
C LYS A 112 -7.11 1.55 -1.32
N ILE A 113 -7.83 2.22 -2.23
CA ILE A 113 -8.18 1.66 -3.55
C ILE A 113 -6.93 1.53 -4.43
N ALA A 114 -6.03 2.54 -4.40
CA ALA A 114 -4.83 2.55 -5.23
C ALA A 114 -3.83 1.42 -4.91
N GLN A 115 -4.00 0.65 -3.83
CA GLN A 115 -3.17 -0.51 -3.53
C GLN A 115 -3.49 -1.75 -4.37
N THR A 116 -4.70 -1.83 -4.93
CA THR A 116 -5.14 -3.00 -5.72
C THR A 116 -5.35 -2.68 -7.19
N THR A 117 -5.40 -1.40 -7.56
CA THR A 117 -5.65 -0.97 -8.94
C THR A 117 -4.72 0.18 -9.38
N THR A 118 -4.76 0.54 -10.67
CA THR A 118 -3.94 1.64 -11.23
C THR A 118 -4.43 3.01 -10.74
N MET A 119 -3.62 4.05 -10.85
CA MET A 119 -4.05 5.41 -10.45
C MET A 119 -5.21 5.91 -11.32
N ARG A 120 -5.23 5.53 -12.60
CA ARG A 120 -6.31 5.84 -13.54
C ARG A 120 -7.59 5.14 -13.14
N ASN A 121 -7.55 3.82 -12.99
CA ASN A 121 -8.72 3.05 -12.57
C ASN A 121 -9.22 3.48 -11.17
N THR A 122 -8.33 3.90 -10.27
CA THR A 122 -8.74 4.47 -8.97
C THR A 122 -9.53 5.76 -9.17
N ALA A 123 -9.06 6.66 -10.05
CA ALA A 123 -9.78 7.87 -10.39
C ALA A 123 -11.13 7.56 -11.08
N ASP A 124 -11.15 6.60 -12.01
CA ASP A 124 -12.36 6.18 -12.72
C ASP A 124 -13.41 5.61 -11.74
N ILE A 125 -13.01 4.74 -10.81
CA ILE A 125 -13.89 4.20 -9.76
C ILE A 125 -14.44 5.34 -8.88
N LEU A 126 -13.59 6.27 -8.45
CA LEU A 126 -14.00 7.38 -7.59
C LEU A 126 -14.90 8.39 -8.33
N ASN A 127 -14.70 8.58 -9.62
CA ASN A 127 -15.55 9.44 -10.44
C ASN A 127 -16.89 8.77 -10.76
N LEU A 128 -16.89 7.45 -10.98
CA LEU A 128 -18.12 6.68 -11.19
C LEU A 128 -19.07 6.77 -9.99
N VAL A 129 -18.54 6.70 -8.77
CA VAL A 129 -19.36 6.69 -7.55
C VAL A 129 -19.70 8.11 -7.07
N PHE A 130 -18.78 9.08 -7.21
CA PHE A 130 -18.90 10.37 -6.52
C PHE A 130 -18.91 11.61 -7.42
N ASP A 131 -18.85 11.44 -8.75
CA ASP A 131 -18.80 12.52 -9.75
C ASP A 131 -17.83 13.68 -9.38
N SER A 132 -16.66 13.29 -8.88
CA SER A 132 -15.75 14.19 -8.17
C SER A 132 -14.75 14.91 -9.08
N GLY A 133 -14.62 14.45 -10.34
CA GLY A 133 -13.67 14.95 -11.33
C GLY A 133 -12.21 14.80 -10.90
N ILE A 134 -11.89 13.68 -10.25
CA ILE A 134 -10.55 13.32 -9.81
C ILE A 134 -9.71 12.85 -10.98
N THR A 135 -8.46 13.27 -11.01
CA THR A 135 -7.47 12.83 -12.01
C THR A 135 -6.57 11.74 -11.45
N ALA A 136 -6.00 10.92 -12.33
CA ALA A 136 -4.97 9.94 -11.95
C ALA A 136 -3.78 10.59 -11.20
N ASP A 137 -3.41 11.81 -11.57
CA ASP A 137 -2.34 12.56 -10.90
C ASP A 137 -2.72 12.96 -9.47
N SER A 138 -3.98 13.31 -9.23
CA SER A 138 -4.49 13.58 -7.87
C SER A 138 -4.37 12.35 -6.98
N VAL A 139 -4.71 11.17 -7.50
CA VAL A 139 -4.53 9.89 -6.81
C VAL A 139 -3.05 9.62 -6.55
N MET A 140 -2.19 9.82 -7.55
CA MET A 140 -0.74 9.63 -7.42
C MET A 140 -0.16 10.53 -6.31
N HIS A 141 -0.55 11.81 -6.25
CA HIS A 141 -0.13 12.72 -5.20
C HIS A 141 -0.59 12.26 -3.80
N ALA A 142 -1.84 11.82 -3.67
CA ALA A 142 -2.36 11.29 -2.41
C ALA A 142 -1.58 10.03 -1.96
N VAL A 143 -1.31 9.11 -2.88
CA VAL A 143 -0.49 7.92 -2.62
C VAL A 143 0.92 8.31 -2.20
N HIS A 144 1.57 9.24 -2.89
CA HIS A 144 2.92 9.69 -2.53
C HIS A 144 2.95 10.32 -1.13
N GLU A 145 2.00 11.18 -0.81
CA GLU A 145 1.95 11.83 0.50
C GLU A 145 1.67 10.82 1.62
N LEU A 146 0.57 10.06 1.50
CA LEU A 146 0.14 9.14 2.54
C LEU A 146 1.07 7.93 2.65
N GLY A 147 1.54 7.37 1.54
CA GLY A 147 2.45 6.23 1.57
C GLY A 147 3.78 6.53 2.28
N ASN A 148 4.32 7.75 2.08
CA ASN A 148 5.52 8.16 2.80
C ASN A 148 5.26 8.39 4.30
N GLN A 149 4.09 8.93 4.67
CA GLN A 149 3.72 9.14 6.07
C GLN A 149 3.43 7.82 6.79
N VAL A 150 2.72 6.90 6.13
CA VAL A 150 2.45 5.55 6.62
C VAL A 150 3.75 4.77 6.81
N ALA A 151 4.66 4.79 5.84
CA ALA A 151 5.96 4.13 5.96
C ALA A 151 6.77 4.64 7.18
N LYS A 152 6.76 5.96 7.42
CA LYS A 152 7.39 6.56 8.60
C LYS A 152 6.72 6.09 9.90
N GLN A 153 5.39 6.00 9.93
CA GLN A 153 4.67 5.54 11.12
C GLN A 153 4.89 4.05 11.40
N THR A 154 4.90 3.19 10.38
CA THR A 154 5.22 1.76 10.54
C THR A 154 6.63 1.59 11.10
N GLN A 155 7.62 2.31 10.57
CA GLN A 155 8.97 2.30 11.13
C GLN A 155 9.00 2.83 12.57
N ALA A 156 8.28 3.91 12.88
CA ALA A 156 8.21 4.43 14.24
C ALA A 156 7.60 3.41 15.22
N LYS A 157 6.56 2.66 14.81
CA LYS A 157 5.94 1.59 15.60
C LYS A 157 6.89 0.43 15.85
N GLU A 158 7.67 0.03 14.85
CA GLU A 158 8.69 -1.02 15.00
C GLU A 158 9.75 -0.65 16.05
N HIS A 159 10.09 0.64 16.17
CA HIS A 159 11.07 1.12 17.15
C HIS A 159 10.47 1.32 18.56
N GLN A 160 9.14 1.24 18.73
CA GLN A 160 8.52 1.40 20.05
C GLN A 160 8.96 0.28 20.99
N ALA A 161 9.28 0.65 22.23
CA ALA A 161 9.66 -0.31 23.26
C ALA A 161 8.43 -1.16 23.62
N THR A 162 8.51 -2.46 23.32
CA THR A 162 7.52 -3.46 23.71
C THR A 162 8.14 -4.45 24.70
N PRO A 163 7.37 -5.06 25.60
CA PRO A 163 7.86 -6.17 26.41
C PRO A 163 8.31 -7.31 25.49
N ARG A 164 9.62 -7.59 25.48
CA ARG A 164 10.18 -8.67 24.66
C ARG A 164 9.56 -10.01 25.03
N HIS A 165 9.04 -10.73 24.04
CA HIS A 165 8.50 -12.07 24.24
C HIS A 165 9.48 -13.15 23.75
N MET A 166 9.37 -14.35 24.33
CA MET A 166 10.14 -15.51 23.89
C MET A 166 9.41 -16.13 22.70
N PRO A 167 10.06 -16.30 21.53
CA PRO A 167 9.39 -16.87 20.36
C PRO A 167 9.18 -18.37 20.56
N LYS A 168 8.15 -18.93 19.91
CA LYS A 168 7.96 -20.39 19.87
C LYS A 168 8.87 -21.06 18.83
N ASN A 169 8.79 -20.59 17.58
CA ASN A 169 9.60 -21.05 16.46
C ASN A 169 9.76 -19.88 15.49
N LEU A 170 10.71 -19.00 15.76
CA LEU A 170 10.90 -17.80 14.96
C LEU A 170 11.48 -18.18 13.60
N THR A 171 10.83 -17.72 12.53
CA THR A 171 11.26 -17.93 11.16
C THR A 171 11.43 -16.59 10.46
N ILE A 172 12.54 -16.46 9.73
CA ILE A 172 12.87 -15.31 8.90
C ILE A 172 13.03 -15.80 7.47
N GLU A 173 12.19 -15.30 6.57
CA GLU A 173 12.28 -15.59 5.13
C GLU A 173 12.76 -14.35 4.39
N GLY A 174 13.74 -14.51 3.51
CA GLY A 174 14.28 -13.43 2.68
C GLY A 174 14.15 -13.74 1.20
N ASP A 175 13.65 -12.77 0.44
CA ASP A 175 13.55 -12.85 -1.01
C ASP A 175 13.51 -11.43 -1.62
N ALA A 176 13.60 -11.33 -2.95
CA ALA A 176 13.48 -10.07 -3.65
C ALA A 176 12.72 -10.20 -4.98
N PHE A 177 12.09 -9.10 -5.40
CA PHE A 177 11.43 -9.04 -6.69
C PHE A 177 11.75 -7.75 -7.45
N MET A 178 11.77 -7.86 -8.77
CA MET A 178 12.06 -6.72 -9.65
C MET A 178 10.79 -5.95 -10.06
N ILE A 179 10.88 -4.62 -10.07
CA ILE A 179 9.86 -3.73 -10.64
C ILE A 179 10.44 -2.89 -11.77
N LYS A 180 9.63 -2.55 -12.78
CA LYS A 180 10.06 -1.71 -13.91
C LYS A 180 10.19 -0.25 -13.48
N GLY A 181 11.33 0.36 -13.75
CA GLY A 181 11.61 1.79 -13.54
C GLY A 181 10.98 2.68 -14.61
N LYS A 182 10.65 3.94 -14.24
CA LYS A 182 10.03 4.92 -15.15
C LYS A 182 11.04 5.82 -15.90
N LYS A 183 12.22 6.08 -15.32
CA LYS A 183 13.17 7.08 -15.87
C LYS A 183 14.02 6.58 -17.04
N GLU A 184 14.39 5.31 -17.02
CA GLU A 184 15.19 4.68 -18.07
C GLU A 184 14.44 3.45 -18.58
N ALA A 185 14.16 3.42 -19.89
CA ALA A 185 13.51 2.28 -20.51
C ALA A 185 14.37 1.02 -20.28
N GLY A 186 13.80 0.01 -19.63
CA GLY A 186 14.51 -1.24 -19.30
C GLY A 186 15.16 -1.29 -17.93
N GLN A 187 15.27 -0.17 -17.19
CA GLN A 187 15.81 -0.19 -15.83
C GLN A 187 14.89 -0.99 -14.91
N LEU A 188 15.43 -2.02 -14.27
CA LEU A 188 14.75 -2.80 -13.23
C LEU A 188 15.24 -2.33 -11.87
N THR A 189 14.31 -2.15 -10.93
CA THR A 189 14.62 -1.83 -9.54
C THR A 189 14.28 -3.03 -8.67
N LEU A 190 15.26 -3.48 -7.88
CA LEU A 190 15.08 -4.58 -6.95
C LEU A 190 14.34 -4.09 -5.70
N VAL A 191 13.33 -4.84 -5.28
CA VAL A 191 12.62 -4.65 -4.02
C VAL A 191 12.98 -5.84 -3.14
N HIS A 192 13.67 -5.55 -2.04
CA HIS A 192 14.05 -6.53 -1.03
C HIS A 192 12.90 -6.72 -0.06
N HIS A 193 12.69 -7.97 0.34
CA HIS A 193 11.63 -8.36 1.25
C HIS A 193 12.18 -9.34 2.29
N TYR A 194 11.99 -9.02 3.57
CA TYR A 194 12.15 -9.97 4.66
C TYR A 194 10.83 -10.12 5.38
N ARG A 195 10.52 -11.34 5.82
CA ARG A 195 9.32 -11.66 6.57
C ARG A 195 9.71 -12.41 7.83
N VAL A 196 9.26 -11.90 8.97
CA VAL A 196 9.45 -12.50 10.29
C VAL A 196 8.12 -13.05 10.75
N TYR A 197 8.10 -14.27 11.28
CA TYR A 197 6.91 -14.84 11.88
C TYR A 197 7.25 -15.98 12.83
N GLU A 198 6.30 -16.35 13.68
CA GLU A 198 6.40 -17.55 14.50
C GLU A 198 5.50 -18.65 13.95
N ARG A 199 5.91 -19.91 14.15
CA ARG A 199 5.15 -21.07 13.70
C ARG A 199 4.70 -21.93 14.87
N VAL A 200 3.39 -22.18 14.96
CA VAL A 200 2.77 -23.01 16.01
C VAL A 200 1.76 -23.94 15.36
N ALA A 201 1.93 -25.26 15.49
CA ALA A 201 1.01 -26.26 14.93
C ALA A 201 0.60 -25.96 13.47
N ASN A 202 1.59 -25.67 12.62
CA ASN A 202 1.43 -25.28 11.20
C ASN A 202 0.78 -23.92 10.91
N GLN A 203 0.42 -23.14 11.94
CA GLN A 203 -0.09 -21.78 11.78
C GLN A 203 1.02 -20.75 11.90
N ILE A 204 0.91 -19.70 11.09
CA ILE A 204 1.78 -18.51 11.14
C ILE A 204 1.13 -17.49 12.08
N ILE A 205 1.85 -17.08 13.12
CA ILE A 205 1.45 -16.03 14.06
C ILE A 205 2.52 -14.95 14.16
N ASN A 206 2.19 -13.80 14.77
CA ASN A 206 3.11 -12.69 15.01
C ASN A 206 3.93 -12.29 13.77
N ARG A 207 3.27 -12.29 12.62
CA ARG A 207 3.91 -11.98 11.35
C ARG A 207 4.19 -10.49 11.24
N HIS A 208 5.38 -10.18 10.73
CA HIS A 208 5.76 -8.85 10.26
C HIS A 208 6.56 -8.92 8.95
N ASP A 209 6.13 -8.16 7.94
CA ASP A 209 6.78 -8.03 6.64
C ASP A 209 7.58 -6.71 6.58
N PHE A 210 8.81 -6.76 6.04
CA PHE A 210 9.74 -5.64 5.90
C PHE A 210 10.16 -5.47 4.44
N LEU A 211 9.94 -4.30 3.86
CA LEU A 211 10.33 -4.03 2.46
C LEU A 211 11.22 -2.81 2.28
N SER A 212 12.10 -2.87 1.27
CA SER A 212 12.94 -1.75 0.85
C SER A 212 13.21 -1.76 -0.65
N VAL A 213 13.15 -0.57 -1.26
CA VAL A 213 13.52 -0.37 -2.67
C VAL A 213 15.03 -0.13 -2.78
N GLY A 214 15.75 -1.11 -3.34
CA GLY A 214 17.14 -1.03 -3.76
C GLY A 214 18.22 -1.01 -2.67
N HIS A 215 17.87 -0.92 -1.39
CA HIS A 215 18.84 -0.89 -0.30
C HIS A 215 18.60 -2.02 0.69
N GLN A 216 19.27 -3.15 0.48
CA GLN A 216 19.16 -4.33 1.33
C GLN A 216 19.73 -4.10 2.74
N GLY A 217 20.94 -3.54 2.86
CA GLY A 217 21.57 -3.34 4.18
C GLY A 217 20.77 -2.47 5.15
N ARG A 218 20.03 -1.45 4.65
CA ARG A 218 19.12 -0.67 5.50
C ARG A 218 17.92 -1.48 5.98
N LEU A 219 17.46 -2.41 5.15
CA LEU A 219 16.36 -3.30 5.51
C LEU A 219 16.81 -4.30 6.59
N GLU A 220 18.03 -4.81 6.47
CA GLU A 220 18.65 -5.72 7.45
C GLU A 220 18.86 -5.04 8.79
N ALA A 221 19.34 -3.78 8.79
CA ALA A 221 19.46 -3.00 10.03
C ALA A 221 18.09 -2.77 10.70
N ARG A 222 17.05 -2.45 9.91
CA ARG A 222 15.67 -2.31 10.40
C ARG A 222 15.11 -3.62 10.97
N LEU A 223 15.39 -4.74 10.31
CA LEU A 223 15.02 -6.08 10.78
C LEU A 223 15.74 -6.42 12.10
N SER A 224 17.05 -6.18 12.18
CA SER A 224 17.84 -6.44 13.40
C SER A 224 17.32 -5.64 14.58
N ASP A 225 17.08 -4.34 14.40
CA ASP A 225 16.54 -3.48 15.46
C ASP A 225 15.15 -3.96 15.94
N TYR A 226 14.30 -4.41 15.02
CA TYR A 226 13.02 -5.02 15.37
C TYR A 226 13.18 -6.32 16.17
N LEU A 227 14.06 -7.23 15.74
CA LEU A 227 14.30 -8.49 16.45
C LEU A 227 14.79 -8.23 17.88
N ASP A 228 15.74 -7.31 18.06
CA ASP A 228 16.32 -6.97 19.35
C ASP A 228 15.31 -6.33 20.32
N ARG A 229 14.37 -5.54 19.79
CA ARG A 229 13.34 -4.83 20.57
C ARG A 229 12.13 -5.69 20.94
N HIS A 230 11.77 -6.65 20.09
CA HIS A 230 10.52 -7.39 20.24
C HIS A 230 10.72 -8.81 20.77
N TYR A 231 11.90 -9.42 20.60
CA TYR A 231 12.13 -10.82 20.94
C TYR A 231 13.26 -11.04 21.96
N LYS A 232 13.09 -12.07 22.79
CA LYS A 232 14.16 -12.67 23.62
C LYS A 232 14.77 -13.85 22.87
N LEU A 233 15.92 -13.63 22.24
CA LEU A 233 16.50 -14.59 21.28
C LEU A 233 17.68 -15.40 21.82
N ALA A 234 18.24 -15.04 22.97
CA ALA A 234 19.34 -15.79 23.58
C ALA A 234 18.93 -17.26 23.84
N GLY A 235 19.76 -18.20 23.40
CA GLY A 235 19.53 -19.64 23.48
C GLY A 235 18.42 -20.17 22.56
N GLN A 236 17.81 -19.32 21.72
CA GLN A 236 16.75 -19.75 20.80
C GLN A 236 17.32 -20.17 19.45
N THR A 237 16.64 -21.08 18.78
CA THR A 237 16.90 -21.40 17.36
C THR A 237 16.01 -20.55 16.47
N ILE A 238 16.62 -19.84 15.52
CA ILE A 238 15.96 -19.04 14.49
C ILE A 238 16.06 -19.80 13.18
N PHE A 239 14.92 -20.07 12.57
CA PHE A 239 14.83 -20.73 11.26
C PHE A 239 14.93 -19.67 10.15
N LEU A 240 15.78 -19.90 9.17
CA LEU A 240 16.05 -18.97 8.07
C LEU A 240 15.74 -19.66 6.76
N ALA A 241 15.13 -18.95 5.80
CA ALA A 241 15.00 -19.48 4.44
C ALA A 241 15.03 -18.42 3.36
N SER A 242 15.54 -18.83 2.20
CA SER A 242 15.59 -18.01 1.00
C SER A 242 15.85 -18.87 -0.24
N ASP A 243 15.82 -18.26 -1.43
CA ASP A 243 16.15 -18.90 -2.70
C ASP A 243 17.66 -19.16 -2.92
N ALA A 244 18.51 -18.72 -1.98
CA ALA A 244 19.98 -18.71 -2.08
C ALA A 244 20.51 -17.96 -3.33
N GLY A 245 19.74 -16.98 -3.82
CA GLY A 245 20.12 -16.06 -4.88
C GLY A 245 21.06 -14.96 -4.37
N PRO A 246 21.53 -14.09 -5.27
CA PRO A 246 22.43 -12.98 -4.93
C PRO A 246 21.87 -12.09 -3.82
N GLY A 247 22.61 -11.96 -2.71
CA GLY A 247 22.20 -11.21 -1.53
C GLY A 247 21.32 -12.00 -0.55
N TYR A 248 20.92 -13.22 -0.88
CA TYR A 248 20.13 -14.09 -0.01
C TYR A 248 20.81 -15.44 0.22
N GLU A 249 22.14 -15.49 0.09
CA GLU A 249 22.92 -16.69 0.34
C GLU A 249 22.84 -17.11 1.82
N PRO A 250 23.08 -18.40 2.14
CA PRO A 250 23.03 -18.90 3.51
C PRO A 250 23.87 -18.09 4.49
N ALA A 251 25.11 -17.72 4.11
CA ALA A 251 25.99 -16.90 4.95
C ALA A 251 25.39 -15.52 5.25
N LYS A 252 24.66 -14.95 4.28
CA LYS A 252 24.02 -13.65 4.41
C LYS A 252 22.82 -13.71 5.35
N LEU A 253 21.96 -14.72 5.22
CA LEU A 253 20.84 -14.92 6.14
C LEU A 253 21.31 -15.26 7.56
N LEU A 254 22.32 -16.11 7.69
CA LEU A 254 22.91 -16.46 8.98
C LEU A 254 23.54 -15.25 9.68
N SER A 255 24.01 -14.25 8.94
CA SER A 255 24.51 -12.99 9.52
C SER A 255 23.43 -12.13 10.19
N LEU A 256 22.15 -12.42 9.95
CA LEU A 256 21.02 -11.74 10.61
C LEU A 256 20.70 -12.30 12.00
N VAL A 257 21.30 -13.44 12.36
CA VAL A 257 21.05 -14.11 13.65
C VAL A 257 21.74 -13.32 14.76
N PRO A 258 20.99 -12.82 15.77
CA PRO A 258 21.59 -12.07 16.86
C PRO A 258 22.53 -12.92 17.70
N GLN A 259 23.48 -12.26 18.37
CA GLN A 259 24.45 -12.93 19.23
C GLN A 259 23.75 -13.74 20.33
N GLY A 260 24.18 -14.98 20.52
CA GLY A 260 23.62 -15.89 21.51
C GLY A 260 22.39 -16.68 21.04
N ALA A 261 21.87 -16.42 19.83
CA ALA A 261 20.89 -17.28 19.17
C ALA A 261 21.60 -18.28 18.22
N HIS A 262 20.92 -19.38 17.91
CA HIS A 262 21.36 -20.36 16.92
C HIS A 262 20.60 -20.17 15.60
N GLY A 263 21.29 -20.24 14.47
CA GLY A 263 20.69 -20.08 13.14
C GLY A 263 20.59 -21.39 12.38
N GLU A 264 19.39 -21.74 11.91
CA GLU A 264 19.14 -22.92 11.08
C GLU A 264 18.62 -22.52 9.70
N TYR A 265 19.46 -22.64 8.68
CA TYR A 265 19.11 -22.23 7.31
C TYR A 265 18.53 -23.39 6.48
N PHE A 266 17.47 -23.09 5.74
CA PHE A 266 16.80 -23.98 4.79
C PHE A 266 16.71 -23.33 3.42
N LEU A 267 16.97 -24.12 2.38
CA LEU A 267 16.74 -23.67 1.02
C LEU A 267 15.23 -23.60 0.74
N ASP A 268 14.78 -22.53 0.11
CA ASP A 268 13.41 -22.43 -0.38
C ASP A 268 13.15 -23.55 -1.40
N ARG A 269 12.24 -24.45 -1.01
CA ARG A 269 11.91 -25.63 -1.80
C ARG A 269 11.14 -25.26 -3.07
N TYR A 270 10.28 -24.25 -3.06
CA TYR A 270 9.56 -23.83 -4.25
C TYR A 270 10.53 -23.36 -5.34
N HIS A 271 11.44 -22.46 -4.99
CA HIS A 271 12.45 -21.93 -5.90
C HIS A 271 13.44 -23.00 -6.37
N CYS A 272 13.85 -23.90 -5.48
CA CYS A 272 14.70 -25.03 -5.85
C CYS A 272 14.03 -25.95 -6.89
N LEU A 273 12.78 -26.36 -6.64
CA LEU A 273 12.06 -27.23 -7.57
C LEU A 273 11.75 -26.52 -8.89
N GLN A 274 11.40 -25.24 -8.84
CA GLN A 274 11.17 -24.44 -10.05
C GLN A 274 12.42 -24.32 -10.93
N LYS A 275 13.61 -24.18 -10.34
CA LYS A 275 14.88 -24.19 -11.10
C LYS A 275 15.08 -25.51 -11.84
N ILE A 276 14.78 -26.64 -11.20
CA ILE A 276 14.85 -27.97 -11.82
C ILE A 276 13.88 -28.07 -13.00
N GLU A 277 12.61 -27.68 -12.81
CA GLU A 277 11.59 -27.71 -13.86
C GLU A 277 11.93 -26.79 -15.04
N HIS A 278 12.48 -25.60 -14.78
CA HIS A 278 12.87 -24.66 -15.83
C HIS A 278 14.08 -25.16 -16.64
N THR A 279 15.05 -25.80 -16.00
CA THR A 279 16.26 -26.30 -16.66
C THR A 279 16.04 -27.59 -17.44
N LEU A 280 15.35 -28.57 -16.83
CA LEU A 280 15.11 -29.89 -17.44
C LEU A 280 13.86 -29.93 -18.32
N GLY A 281 12.96 -28.96 -18.16
CA GLY A 281 11.66 -28.91 -18.81
C GLY A 281 10.55 -29.49 -17.94
N ARG A 282 9.47 -28.72 -17.74
CA ARG A 282 8.37 -29.07 -16.83
C ARG A 282 7.66 -30.39 -17.16
N HIS A 283 7.61 -30.75 -18.44
CA HIS A 283 6.98 -31.98 -18.93
C HIS A 283 8.01 -33.11 -19.17
N ASN A 284 9.27 -32.92 -18.79
CA ASN A 284 10.31 -33.92 -18.92
C ASN A 284 10.26 -34.92 -17.75
N GLU A 285 10.32 -36.21 -18.05
CA GLU A 285 10.36 -37.27 -17.03
C GLU A 285 11.57 -37.15 -16.10
N LEU A 286 12.72 -36.72 -16.64
CA LEU A 286 13.93 -36.49 -15.85
C LEU A 286 13.73 -35.36 -14.83
N ALA A 287 12.90 -34.35 -15.13
CA ALA A 287 12.56 -33.31 -14.16
C ALA A 287 11.76 -33.87 -12.99
N MET A 288 10.76 -34.71 -13.25
CA MET A 288 9.97 -35.36 -12.20
C MET A 288 10.82 -36.28 -11.31
N ARG A 289 11.72 -37.05 -11.93
CA ARG A 289 12.69 -37.90 -11.20
C ARG A 289 13.67 -37.06 -10.37
N ALA A 290 14.22 -35.98 -10.93
CA ALA A 290 15.13 -35.08 -10.21
C ALA A 290 14.46 -34.43 -9.00
N ILE A 291 13.22 -33.98 -9.15
CA ILE A 291 12.40 -33.46 -8.04
C ILE A 291 12.25 -34.54 -6.97
N LYS A 292 11.95 -35.80 -7.34
CA LYS A 292 11.84 -36.90 -6.38
C LYS A 292 13.16 -37.13 -5.65
N ALA A 293 14.30 -37.19 -6.34
CA ALA A 293 15.62 -37.36 -5.74
C ALA A 293 15.93 -36.25 -4.73
N VAL A 294 15.70 -34.98 -5.10
CA VAL A 294 15.87 -33.81 -4.22
C VAL A 294 14.97 -33.91 -2.97
N ARG A 295 13.72 -34.35 -3.11
CA ARG A 295 12.79 -34.50 -1.98
C ARG A 295 13.23 -35.57 -0.98
N HIS A 296 13.91 -36.61 -1.44
CA HIS A 296 14.42 -37.71 -0.61
C HIS A 296 15.89 -37.53 -0.22
N HIS A 297 16.51 -36.40 -0.57
CA HIS A 297 17.93 -36.13 -0.35
C HIS A 297 18.87 -37.18 -0.98
N ASP A 298 18.48 -37.74 -2.13
CA ASP A 298 19.26 -38.73 -2.87
C ASP A 298 20.20 -38.04 -3.88
N GLN A 299 21.44 -37.80 -3.46
CA GLN A 299 22.43 -37.10 -4.28
C GLN A 299 22.95 -37.97 -5.42
N ALA A 300 23.00 -39.29 -5.22
CA ALA A 300 23.51 -40.23 -6.21
C ALA A 300 22.55 -40.33 -7.40
N GLU A 301 21.26 -40.56 -7.12
CA GLU A 301 20.22 -40.59 -8.15
C GLU A 301 20.11 -39.25 -8.88
N LEU A 302 20.18 -38.13 -8.16
CA LEU A 302 20.18 -36.80 -8.79
C LEU A 302 21.35 -36.64 -9.76
N THR A 303 22.55 -37.10 -9.40
CA THR A 303 23.73 -37.01 -10.27
C THR A 303 23.52 -37.81 -11.55
N ILE A 304 23.05 -39.05 -11.44
CA ILE A 304 22.72 -39.90 -12.59
C ILE A 304 21.71 -39.22 -13.53
N ILE A 305 20.66 -38.60 -12.97
CA ILE A 305 19.63 -37.92 -13.74
C ILE A 305 20.20 -36.71 -14.50
N LEU A 306 21.04 -35.89 -13.85
CA LEU A 306 21.65 -34.73 -14.50
C LEU A 306 22.62 -35.16 -15.60
N ASP A 307 23.42 -36.21 -15.38
CA ASP A 307 24.33 -36.78 -16.39
C ASP A 307 23.55 -37.35 -17.58
N THR A 308 22.42 -38.02 -17.32
CA THR A 308 21.53 -38.53 -18.37
C THR A 308 20.93 -37.40 -19.20
N TYR A 309 20.53 -36.29 -18.57
CA TYR A 309 20.04 -35.11 -19.30
C TYR A 309 21.16 -34.44 -20.12
N GLU A 310 22.37 -34.39 -19.57
CA GLU A 310 23.56 -33.87 -20.25
C GLU A 310 23.94 -34.68 -21.50
N SER A 311 23.72 -35.99 -21.51
CA SER A 311 23.96 -36.84 -22.69
C SER A 311 22.98 -36.64 -23.86
N GLN A 312 21.93 -35.83 -23.67
CA GLN A 312 21.01 -35.49 -24.75
C GLN A 312 21.64 -34.44 -25.68
N ASN A 313 21.10 -34.27 -26.89
CA ASN A 313 21.52 -33.20 -27.80
C ASN A 313 21.05 -31.82 -27.31
N LEU A 314 21.70 -31.31 -26.26
CA LEU A 314 21.43 -30.01 -25.68
C LEU A 314 21.98 -28.88 -26.55
N THR A 315 21.25 -27.77 -26.62
CA THR A 315 21.80 -26.51 -27.11
C THR A 315 22.82 -25.95 -26.11
N GLU A 316 23.71 -25.07 -26.56
CA GLU A 316 24.71 -24.39 -25.70
C GLU A 316 24.04 -23.72 -24.48
N LYS A 317 22.91 -23.05 -24.70
CA LYS A 317 22.12 -22.44 -23.62
C LYS A 317 21.61 -23.46 -22.60
N GLN A 318 21.11 -24.61 -23.05
CA GLN A 318 20.62 -25.66 -22.14
C GLN A 318 21.75 -26.28 -21.33
N ALA A 319 22.93 -26.48 -21.93
CA ALA A 319 24.12 -26.94 -21.24
C ALA A 319 24.56 -25.93 -20.16
N ASP A 320 24.55 -24.63 -20.47
CA ASP A 320 24.84 -23.56 -19.52
C ASP A 320 23.85 -23.51 -18.36
N ASP A 321 22.55 -23.62 -18.64
CA ASP A 321 21.49 -23.66 -17.63
C ASP A 321 21.61 -24.91 -16.74
N LEU A 322 22.01 -26.05 -17.31
CA LEU A 322 22.29 -27.29 -16.58
C LEU A 322 23.51 -27.14 -15.65
N MET A 323 24.61 -26.58 -16.16
CA MET A 323 25.80 -26.31 -15.34
C MET A 323 25.46 -25.38 -14.16
N ARG A 324 24.66 -24.34 -14.38
CA ARG A 324 24.21 -23.42 -13.33
C ARG A 324 23.35 -24.15 -12.29
N LEU A 325 22.43 -25.00 -12.72
CA LEU A 325 21.62 -25.83 -11.82
C LEU A 325 22.51 -26.77 -10.98
N ARG A 326 23.47 -27.46 -11.60
CA ARG A 326 24.38 -28.38 -10.90
C ARG A 326 25.17 -27.66 -9.81
N LYS A 327 25.78 -26.51 -10.14
CA LYS A 327 26.50 -25.66 -9.18
C LYS A 327 25.59 -25.17 -8.05
N TYR A 328 24.36 -24.77 -8.37
CA TYR A 328 23.38 -24.32 -7.39
C TYR A 328 22.98 -25.44 -6.41
N LEU A 329 22.65 -26.63 -6.92
CA LEU A 329 22.26 -27.77 -6.09
C LEU A 329 23.42 -28.26 -5.23
N GLN A 330 24.62 -28.38 -5.80
CA GLN A 330 25.82 -28.81 -5.06
C GLN A 330 26.14 -27.86 -3.91
N ARG A 331 26.14 -26.54 -4.15
CA ARG A 331 26.43 -25.52 -3.13
C ARG A 331 25.39 -25.53 -1.99
N ASN A 332 24.14 -25.83 -2.32
CA ASN A 332 23.03 -25.76 -1.38
C ASN A 332 22.56 -27.13 -0.85
N TRP A 333 23.24 -28.23 -1.19
CA TRP A 333 22.76 -29.59 -0.95
C TRP A 333 22.42 -29.88 0.51
N ARG A 334 23.29 -29.44 1.44
CA ARG A 334 23.05 -29.58 2.88
C ARG A 334 21.80 -28.85 3.37
N TYR A 335 21.39 -27.79 2.66
CA TYR A 335 20.28 -26.93 3.06
C TYR A 335 18.91 -27.40 2.53
N ILE A 336 18.89 -28.40 1.64
CA ILE A 336 17.67 -29.00 1.08
C ILE A 336 16.97 -29.91 2.11
N LEU A 337 17.74 -30.50 3.04
CA LEU A 337 17.21 -31.33 4.11
C LEU A 337 16.10 -30.59 4.85
N SER A 338 14.92 -31.20 4.89
CA SER A 338 13.75 -30.66 5.57
C SER A 338 14.01 -30.48 7.07
N PRO A 339 13.29 -29.57 7.74
CA PRO A 339 13.44 -29.39 9.18
C PRO A 339 13.26 -30.69 9.97
N GLN A 340 12.30 -31.55 9.61
CA GLN A 340 12.09 -32.82 10.32
C GLN A 340 13.26 -33.79 10.15
N MET A 341 13.86 -33.84 8.96
CA MET A 341 15.06 -34.65 8.71
C MET A 341 16.29 -34.14 9.48
N ARG A 342 16.27 -32.89 9.97
CA ARG A 342 17.31 -32.34 10.86
C ARG A 342 16.93 -32.37 12.34
N GLY A 343 15.84 -33.05 12.71
CA GLY A 343 15.40 -33.20 14.09
C GLY A 343 14.40 -32.16 14.59
N PHE A 344 14.01 -31.18 13.77
CA PHE A 344 13.00 -30.17 14.11
C PHE A 344 11.59 -30.68 13.79
N LYS A 345 11.07 -31.58 14.63
CA LYS A 345 9.80 -32.29 14.39
C LYS A 345 8.58 -31.37 14.28
N ASP A 346 8.58 -30.25 14.99
CA ASP A 346 7.44 -29.32 15.03
C ASP A 346 7.40 -28.31 13.86
N ILE A 347 8.40 -28.36 12.97
CA ILE A 347 8.51 -27.45 11.82
C ILE A 347 8.21 -28.22 10.54
N HIS A 348 6.99 -28.08 10.01
CA HIS A 348 6.59 -28.83 8.81
C HIS A 348 6.70 -28.08 7.49
N LEU A 349 6.53 -26.76 7.52
CA LEU A 349 6.52 -25.95 6.30
C LEU A 349 7.37 -24.70 6.52
N ILE A 350 8.24 -24.42 5.57
CA ILE A 350 8.98 -23.17 5.41
C ILE A 350 8.85 -22.79 3.93
N GLY A 351 8.75 -21.50 3.62
CA GLY A 351 8.51 -20.99 2.27
C GLY A 351 7.10 -20.40 2.12
N SER A 352 6.85 -19.27 2.78
CA SER A 352 5.62 -18.47 2.66
C SER A 352 5.82 -17.18 1.84
N VAL A 353 7.06 -16.75 1.65
CA VAL A 353 7.43 -15.46 1.05
C VAL A 353 6.85 -15.25 -0.35
N GLU A 354 6.81 -16.28 -1.20
CA GLU A 354 6.25 -16.15 -2.55
C GLU A 354 4.74 -15.81 -2.54
N SER A 355 3.99 -16.35 -1.56
CA SER A 355 2.57 -15.99 -1.39
C SER A 355 2.39 -14.52 -0.98
N SER A 356 3.30 -14.00 -0.16
CA SER A 356 3.29 -12.60 0.30
C SER A 356 3.62 -11.62 -0.83
N HIS A 357 4.50 -12.01 -1.76
CA HIS A 357 4.86 -11.21 -2.92
C HIS A 357 3.66 -10.88 -3.80
N ARG A 358 2.59 -11.69 -3.81
CA ARG A 358 1.39 -11.44 -4.63
C ARG A 358 0.77 -10.08 -4.34
N ALA A 359 0.75 -9.66 -3.07
CA ALA A 359 0.21 -8.35 -2.67
C ALA A 359 0.93 -7.18 -3.36
N PHE A 360 2.25 -7.31 -3.56
CA PHE A 360 3.08 -6.29 -4.21
C PHE A 360 3.13 -6.49 -5.73
N THR A 361 3.40 -7.70 -6.18
CA THR A 361 3.62 -8.00 -7.60
C THR A 361 2.37 -7.80 -8.46
N TYR A 362 1.17 -8.13 -7.97
CA TYR A 362 -0.07 -7.84 -8.71
C TYR A 362 -0.28 -6.34 -8.91
N ARG A 363 0.07 -5.55 -7.89
CA ARG A 363 -0.03 -4.11 -7.98
C ARG A 363 1.09 -3.48 -8.80
N MET A 364 2.31 -3.99 -8.71
CA MET A 364 3.51 -3.30 -9.16
C MET A 364 4.14 -3.84 -10.45
N LYS A 365 3.85 -5.09 -10.84
CA LYS A 365 4.35 -5.71 -12.09
C LYS A 365 3.28 -5.74 -13.19
N LYS A 366 3.76 -6.00 -14.42
CA LYS A 366 2.97 -6.24 -15.64
C LYS A 366 2.06 -5.06 -16.03
N GLN A 367 1.26 -5.21 -17.09
CA GLN A 367 0.27 -4.23 -17.57
C GLN A 367 0.86 -2.83 -17.84
N GLY A 368 2.09 -2.77 -18.38
CA GLY A 368 2.77 -1.49 -18.68
C GLY A 368 3.16 -0.65 -17.47
N LYS A 369 2.98 -1.14 -16.23
CA LYS A 369 3.28 -0.40 -15.00
C LYS A 369 4.78 -0.15 -14.87
N SER A 370 5.15 1.09 -14.57
CA SER A 370 6.51 1.51 -14.26
C SER A 370 6.51 2.52 -13.12
N TRP A 371 7.62 2.59 -12.38
CA TRP A 371 7.68 3.31 -11.12
C TRP A 371 8.88 4.25 -11.04
N THR A 372 8.66 5.44 -10.50
CA THR A 372 9.76 6.25 -9.95
C THR A 372 10.18 5.64 -8.61
N LYS A 373 11.43 5.87 -8.16
CA LYS A 373 11.88 5.42 -6.83
C LYS A 373 10.94 5.92 -5.71
N GLN A 374 10.47 7.17 -5.81
CA GLN A 374 9.53 7.76 -4.85
C GLN A 374 8.17 7.05 -4.89
N GLY A 375 7.59 6.84 -6.08
CA GLY A 375 6.29 6.19 -6.22
C GLY A 375 6.32 4.73 -5.77
N ALA A 376 7.41 4.01 -6.06
CA ALA A 376 7.62 2.66 -5.58
C ALA A 376 7.64 2.60 -4.05
N LYS A 377 8.45 3.46 -3.39
CA LYS A 377 8.54 3.52 -1.93
C LYS A 377 7.19 3.84 -1.27
N ALA A 378 6.46 4.82 -1.80
CA ALA A 378 5.17 5.20 -1.26
C ALA A 378 4.11 4.08 -1.41
N MET A 379 4.05 3.43 -2.58
CA MET A 379 3.14 2.30 -2.80
C MET A 379 3.49 1.11 -1.90
N ILE A 380 4.79 0.77 -1.79
CA ILE A 380 5.26 -0.30 -0.90
C ILE A 380 4.87 0.01 0.54
N GLY A 381 5.09 1.23 1.03
CA GLY A 381 4.70 1.60 2.40
C GLY A 381 3.22 1.41 2.69
N LEU A 382 2.32 1.68 1.73
CA LEU A 382 0.89 1.41 1.88
C LEU A 382 0.59 -0.09 1.93
N ILE A 383 1.17 -0.88 1.02
CA ILE A 383 0.93 -2.33 0.93
C ILE A 383 1.55 -3.06 2.13
N GLU A 384 2.74 -2.66 2.56
CA GLU A 384 3.45 -3.17 3.74
C GLU A 384 2.60 -2.95 5.00
N ALA A 385 2.14 -1.72 5.25
CA ALA A 385 1.26 -1.43 6.37
C ALA A 385 -0.06 -2.22 6.29
N ARG A 386 -0.58 -2.51 5.09
CA ARG A 386 -1.75 -3.39 4.93
C ARG A 386 -1.43 -4.84 5.32
N MET A 387 -0.28 -5.35 4.91
CA MET A 387 0.14 -6.72 5.21
C MET A 387 0.44 -6.93 6.69
N ASN A 388 0.93 -5.89 7.37
CA ASN A 388 1.16 -5.88 8.81
C ASN A 388 -0.11 -5.52 9.62
N GLY A 389 -1.26 -5.29 8.97
CA GLY A 389 -2.53 -4.98 9.65
C GLY A 389 -2.61 -3.56 10.25
N GLU A 390 -1.66 -2.68 9.92
CA GLU A 390 -1.51 -1.36 10.51
C GLU A 390 -2.14 -0.23 9.69
N LEU A 391 -2.43 -0.47 8.40
CA LEU A 391 -2.79 0.58 7.45
C LEU A 391 -3.94 1.47 7.93
N GLN A 392 -5.04 0.88 8.42
CA GLN A 392 -6.22 1.66 8.83
C GLN A 392 -5.88 2.56 10.03
N ALA A 393 -5.22 2.00 11.05
CA ALA A 393 -4.82 2.75 12.24
C ALA A 393 -3.83 3.88 11.89
N SER A 394 -2.86 3.58 11.01
CA SER A 394 -1.89 4.58 10.54
C SER A 394 -2.56 5.70 9.74
N LEU A 395 -3.45 5.36 8.79
CA LEU A 395 -4.21 6.35 8.02
C LEU A 395 -5.10 7.21 8.92
N ASN A 396 -5.83 6.63 9.87
CA ASN A 396 -6.65 7.39 10.83
C ASN A 396 -5.78 8.38 11.60
N THR A 397 -4.68 7.91 12.20
CA THR A 397 -3.74 8.75 12.96
C THR A 397 -3.22 9.92 12.11
N ILE A 398 -2.84 9.65 10.87
CA ILE A 398 -2.34 10.68 9.94
C ILE A 398 -3.43 11.70 9.59
N LEU A 399 -4.61 11.21 9.21
CA LEU A 399 -5.66 12.03 8.60
C LEU A 399 -6.43 12.84 9.64
N GLU A 400 -6.61 12.33 10.86
CA GLU A 400 -7.20 13.07 11.98
C GLU A 400 -6.34 14.28 12.39
N GLN A 401 -5.02 14.20 12.17
CA GLN A 401 -4.11 15.32 12.41
C GLN A 401 -4.17 16.39 11.31
N LEU A 402 -4.67 16.06 10.11
CA LEU A 402 -4.74 17.00 8.98
C LEU A 402 -5.84 18.04 9.13
N THR A 403 -6.96 17.70 9.81
CA THR A 403 -8.02 18.65 10.10
C THR A 403 -8.58 18.43 11.50
N VAL A 404 -8.50 19.44 12.35
CA VAL A 404 -9.01 19.39 13.72
C VAL A 404 -10.27 20.23 13.80
N LEU A 405 -11.36 19.68 14.33
CA LEU A 405 -12.53 20.49 14.64
C LEU A 405 -12.22 21.33 15.89
N PRO A 406 -12.37 22.66 15.84
CA PRO A 406 -12.15 23.50 17.01
C PRO A 406 -13.23 23.22 18.06
N ARG A 407 -12.87 23.36 19.34
CA ARG A 407 -13.85 23.28 20.44
C ARG A 407 -14.74 24.53 20.38
N VAL A 408 -15.96 24.36 19.89
CA VAL A 408 -17.00 25.40 19.91
C VAL A 408 -18.10 24.93 20.86
N ALA A 409 -18.70 25.84 21.63
CA ALA A 409 -19.83 25.51 22.49
C ALA A 409 -20.95 24.88 21.64
N GLN A 410 -21.33 23.62 21.94
CA GLN A 410 -22.27 22.82 21.14
C GLN A 410 -23.61 23.54 20.89
N THR A 411 -24.04 24.38 21.82
CA THR A 411 -25.30 25.14 21.76
C THR A 411 -25.38 26.15 20.63
N SER A 412 -24.27 26.63 20.04
CA SER A 412 -24.31 27.60 18.93
C SER A 412 -24.26 26.97 17.52
N LEU A 413 -23.87 25.70 17.41
CA LEU A 413 -23.80 24.98 16.14
C LEU A 413 -25.13 24.32 15.74
N LEU A 414 -26.00 24.06 16.73
CA LEU A 414 -27.27 23.37 16.58
C LEU A 414 -28.47 24.33 16.46
N GLN A 415 -28.31 25.49 15.82
CA GLN A 415 -29.50 26.14 15.26
C GLN A 415 -30.07 25.19 14.20
N GLU A 416 -31.32 24.75 14.39
CA GLU A 416 -32.01 23.80 13.51
C GLU A 416 -31.67 24.09 12.05
N MET A 417 -30.97 23.16 11.40
CA MET A 417 -30.63 23.25 9.98
C MET A 417 -31.93 23.23 9.16
N HIS A 418 -32.52 24.41 8.96
CA HIS A 418 -33.61 24.60 8.03
C HIS A 418 -33.02 24.62 6.62
N ILE A 419 -32.86 23.43 6.03
CA ILE A 419 -32.38 23.29 4.66
C ILE A 419 -33.49 23.81 3.72
N ARG A 420 -33.34 25.05 3.23
CA ARG A 420 -34.31 25.65 2.30
C ARG A 420 -33.85 25.40 0.86
N THR A 421 -34.77 24.92 0.00
CA THR A 421 -34.63 24.76 -1.47
C THR A 421 -33.77 25.79 -2.21
N GLY A 422 -33.81 27.06 -1.80
CA GLY A 422 -33.09 28.14 -2.49
C GLY A 422 -31.56 28.02 -2.43
N GLU A 423 -31.03 27.26 -1.46
CA GLU A 423 -29.59 26.95 -1.37
C GLU A 423 -29.16 25.87 -2.39
N PHE A 424 -30.12 25.08 -2.88
CA PHE A 424 -29.95 24.00 -3.85
C PHE A 424 -29.78 24.51 -5.30
N LEU A 425 -30.35 25.69 -5.61
CA LEU A 425 -30.34 26.28 -6.96
C LEU A 425 -29.06 27.03 -7.31
N ARG A 426 -28.09 27.14 -6.39
CA ARG A 426 -26.76 27.61 -6.77
C ARG A 426 -26.08 26.49 -7.56
N LYS A 427 -26.32 26.46 -8.87
CA LYS A 427 -25.43 25.79 -9.82
C LYS A 427 -24.01 26.15 -9.41
N ALA A 428 -23.27 25.17 -8.88
CA ALA A 428 -21.82 25.29 -8.84
C ALA A 428 -21.42 25.59 -10.30
N PRO A 429 -20.61 26.64 -10.56
CA PRO A 429 -20.19 26.93 -11.91
C PRO A 429 -19.66 25.65 -12.53
N THR A 430 -20.22 25.29 -13.69
CA THR A 430 -19.77 24.15 -14.49
C THR A 430 -18.25 24.22 -14.57
N LYS A 431 -17.56 23.17 -14.14
CA LYS A 431 -16.10 23.08 -14.29
C LYS A 431 -15.79 23.25 -15.78
N PRO A 432 -15.00 24.26 -16.20
CA PRO A 432 -14.37 24.17 -17.51
C PRO A 432 -13.49 22.92 -17.51
N SER A 433 -13.62 22.11 -18.56
CA SER A 433 -12.71 21.02 -18.85
C SER A 433 -11.28 21.56 -18.84
N ILE A 434 -10.46 21.11 -17.89
CA ILE A 434 -8.99 21.26 -17.98
C ILE A 434 -8.50 20.04 -18.76
N GLY A 435 -8.84 19.99 -20.04
CA GLY A 435 -8.73 18.78 -20.84
C GLY A 435 -8.87 19.01 -22.34
N ALA A 436 -8.35 20.12 -22.85
CA ALA A 436 -7.99 20.28 -24.26
C ALA A 436 -6.87 21.32 -24.34
N VAL A 437 -5.63 20.89 -24.13
CA VAL A 437 -4.51 21.61 -24.75
C VAL A 437 -4.74 21.43 -26.24
N GLN A 438 -4.90 22.54 -26.97
CA GLN A 438 -5.13 22.57 -28.42
C GLN A 438 -4.14 21.63 -29.14
N GLY A 439 -4.59 20.41 -29.44
CA GLY A 439 -3.92 19.50 -30.35
C GLY A 439 -4.51 19.75 -31.72
N ILE A 440 -3.77 20.45 -32.58
CA ILE A 440 -4.09 20.55 -33.99
C ILE A 440 -3.90 19.13 -34.57
N ILE A 441 -4.97 18.54 -35.10
CA ILE A 441 -4.87 17.37 -35.96
C ILE A 441 -4.50 17.90 -37.36
N PRO A 442 -3.31 17.60 -37.91
CA PRO A 442 -3.02 17.91 -39.30
C PRO A 442 -3.93 17.03 -40.16
N ILE A 443 -4.81 17.66 -40.92
CA ILE A 443 -5.50 16.99 -42.01
C ILE A 443 -4.52 17.03 -43.18
N ASN A 444 -3.93 15.89 -43.53
CA ASN A 444 -3.20 15.78 -44.79
C ASN A 444 -4.21 15.89 -45.93
N THR A 445 -4.17 17.01 -46.67
CA THR A 445 -4.60 17.09 -48.06
C THR A 445 -3.40 16.95 -48.96
#